data_AF-A0A0C9SV12-F1
#
_entry.id   AF-A0A0C9SV12-F1
#
_cell.length_a   1.000
_cell.length_b   1.000
_cell.length_c   1.000
_cell.angle_alpha   90.00
_cell.angle_beta   90.00
_cell.angle_gamma   90.00
#
_symmetry.space_group_name_H-M   'P 1'
#
loop_
_entity.id
_entity.type
_entity.pdbx_description
1 polymer ?
#
loop_
_entity_poly.entity_id
_entity_poly.type
_entity_poly.pdbx_seq_one_letter_code
_entity_poly.pdbx_strand_id
1 'polypeptide(L)'
;MSTADSTSTTCPVLKGPENYQIWKLRIMGKLREEKVYGVVTGEETSSLSTMSPLVYPDPGNRYADSWGMRDGRAHGIIVRHIDDRIVLQTAHHTTSKALWDAIVELHENVNTGIATFYTFVDMMDLRWDGTSAIDQHIAKLRSGSQKLTQMK
;
A
#
# COMPACT_ATOMS: atom_id res chain seq x y z
N MET A 1 24.77 27.90 13.30
CA MET A 1 23.60 27.37 14.03
C MET A 1 22.62 26.89 12.97
N SER A 2 22.79 25.65 12.49
CA SER A 2 21.95 25.10 11.42
C SER A 2 20.69 24.52 12.02
N THR A 3 19.56 25.15 11.74
CA THR A 3 18.23 24.60 11.96
C THR A 3 18.05 23.38 11.06
N ALA A 4 18.06 22.19 11.64
CA ALA A 4 17.64 20.98 10.96
C ALA A 4 16.12 21.10 10.73
N ASP A 5 15.76 21.40 9.48
CA ASP A 5 14.38 21.36 9.03
C ASP A 5 13.88 19.92 9.23
N SER A 6 12.95 19.75 10.17
CA SER A 6 12.28 18.47 10.37
C SER A 6 11.42 18.24 9.15
N THR A 7 11.94 17.49 8.19
CA THR A 7 11.26 17.16 6.93
C THR A 7 10.05 16.28 7.22
N SER A 8 8.95 16.92 7.67
CA SER A 8 7.61 16.34 7.66
C SER A 8 7.32 15.93 6.23
N THR A 9 7.56 14.66 5.92
CA THR A 9 7.39 14.19 4.55
C THR A 9 5.90 14.04 4.32
N THR A 10 5.32 15.07 3.70
CA THR A 10 3.91 15.13 3.34
C THR A 10 3.49 13.89 2.55
N CYS A 11 2.30 13.37 2.87
CA CYS A 11 1.67 12.32 2.08
C CYS A 11 1.33 12.87 0.68
N PRO A 12 1.83 12.26 -0.40
CA PRO A 12 1.53 12.71 -1.75
C PRO A 12 0.07 12.36 -2.12
N VAL A 13 -0.47 13.02 -3.14
CA VAL A 13 -1.74 12.61 -3.78
C VAL A 13 -1.44 11.55 -4.84
N LEU A 14 -2.13 10.41 -4.82
CA LEU A 14 -2.02 9.38 -5.86
C LEU A 14 -2.58 9.91 -7.17
N LYS A 15 -1.74 9.99 -8.21
CA LYS A 15 -2.14 10.46 -9.55
C LYS A 15 -2.17 9.32 -10.56
N GLY A 16 -1.36 8.31 -10.32
CA GLY A 16 -1.21 7.18 -11.21
C GLY A 16 -0.15 6.19 -10.73
N PRO A 17 0.22 5.22 -11.59
CA PRO A 17 1.18 4.17 -11.24
C PRO A 17 2.56 4.72 -10.90
N GLU A 18 2.97 5.85 -11.48
CA GLU A 18 4.28 6.46 -11.33
C GLU A 18 4.61 6.87 -9.89
N ASN A 19 3.59 7.26 -9.12
CA ASN A 19 3.76 7.65 -7.73
C ASN A 19 3.06 6.70 -6.74
N TYR A 20 2.52 5.59 -7.22
CA TYR A 20 1.81 4.61 -6.41
C TYR A 20 2.64 4.05 -5.26
N GLN A 21 3.90 3.66 -5.51
CA GLN A 21 4.72 3.02 -4.47
C GLN A 21 5.04 3.96 -3.31
N ILE A 22 5.45 5.21 -3.63
CA ILE A 22 5.71 6.20 -2.59
C ILE A 22 4.43 6.61 -1.87
N TRP A 23 3.31 6.72 -2.61
CA TRP A 23 2.00 6.97 -2.02
C TRP A 23 1.60 5.87 -1.04
N LYS A 24 1.66 4.59 -1.45
CA LYS A 24 1.29 3.42 -0.65
C LYS A 24 2.03 3.44 0.69
N LEU A 25 3.36 3.61 0.66
CA LEU A 25 4.18 3.66 1.87
C LEU A 25 3.79 4.80 2.82
N ARG A 26 3.53 6.00 2.28
CA ARG A 26 3.19 7.18 3.09
C ARG A 26 1.79 7.08 3.70
N ILE A 27 0.82 6.57 2.94
CA ILE A 27 -0.54 6.35 3.46
C ILE A 27 -0.57 5.23 4.49
N MET A 28 0.19 4.15 4.30
CA MET A 28 0.34 3.12 5.34
C MET A 28 0.91 3.71 6.64
N GLY A 29 1.92 4.59 6.55
CA GLY A 29 2.45 5.31 7.71
C GLY A 29 1.37 6.14 8.41
N LYS A 30 0.63 6.95 7.66
CA LYS A 30 -0.45 7.79 8.19
C LYS A 30 -1.59 7.00 8.84
N LEU A 31 -2.01 5.89 8.23
CA LEU A 31 -3.04 5.01 8.81
C LEU A 31 -2.59 4.37 10.13
N ARG A 32 -1.29 4.09 10.28
CA ARG A 32 -0.72 3.56 11.53
C ARG A 32 -0.64 4.63 12.61
N GLU A 33 -0.24 5.85 12.26
CA GLU A 33 -0.26 7.01 13.17
C GLU A 33 -1.67 7.25 13.73
N GLU A 34 -2.68 7.12 12.87
CA GLU A 34 -4.10 7.28 13.23
C GLU A 34 -4.74 6.04 13.86
N LYS A 35 -3.97 4.95 14.03
CA LYS A 35 -4.40 3.65 14.60
C LYS A 35 -5.59 3.03 13.89
N VAL A 36 -5.71 3.23 12.57
CA VAL A 36 -6.78 2.66 11.74
C VAL A 36 -6.27 1.71 10.66
N TYR A 37 -4.96 1.45 10.63
CA TYR A 37 -4.35 0.53 9.65
C TYR A 37 -4.94 -0.89 9.70
N GLY A 38 -5.24 -1.42 10.89
CA GLY A 38 -5.84 -2.75 11.06
C GLY A 38 -7.23 -2.88 10.44
N VAL A 39 -7.98 -1.78 10.33
CA VAL A 39 -9.29 -1.75 9.67
C VAL A 39 -9.15 -1.85 8.15
N VAL A 40 -8.11 -1.21 7.59
CA VAL A 40 -7.82 -1.23 6.15
C VAL A 40 -7.29 -2.59 5.71
N THR A 41 -6.43 -3.24 6.50
CA THR A 41 -5.93 -4.58 6.19
C THR A 41 -6.97 -5.67 6.41
N GLY A 42 -7.98 -5.40 7.24
CA GLY A 42 -8.99 -6.38 7.66
C GLY A 42 -8.55 -7.25 8.83
N GLU A 43 -7.42 -6.93 9.48
CA GLU A 43 -6.99 -7.54 10.75
C GLU A 43 -7.99 -7.22 11.87
N GLU A 44 -8.56 -6.01 11.86
CA GLU A 44 -9.72 -5.65 12.68
C GLU A 44 -11.00 -5.82 11.86
N THR A 45 -11.70 -6.94 12.05
CA THR A 45 -13.06 -7.10 11.53
C THR A 45 -14.08 -6.48 12.48
N SER A 46 -15.21 -6.01 11.94
CA SER A 46 -16.31 -5.43 12.73
C SER A 46 -16.76 -6.31 13.92
N SER A 47 -16.54 -7.63 13.83
CA SER A 47 -16.86 -8.63 14.84
C SER A 47 -15.88 -8.68 16.02
N LEU A 48 -14.59 -8.35 15.79
CA LEU A 48 -13.54 -8.42 16.80
C LEU A 48 -13.60 -7.24 17.78
N SER A 49 -14.18 -6.10 17.37
CA SER A 49 -14.30 -4.91 18.21
C SER A 49 -15.39 -5.02 19.30
N THR A 50 -16.16 -6.12 19.32
CA THR A 50 -17.23 -6.37 20.32
C THR A 50 -16.74 -7.10 21.58
N MET A 51 -15.51 -7.62 21.63
CA MET A 51 -14.99 -8.34 22.81
C MET A 51 -13.89 -7.58 23.55
N SER A 52 -14.31 -6.73 24.48
CA SER A 52 -13.58 -6.52 25.75
C SER A 52 -14.60 -6.38 26.87
N PRO A 53 -14.91 -7.46 27.61
CA PRO A 53 -15.98 -7.45 28.61
C PRO A 53 -15.67 -6.75 29.96
N LEU A 54 -14.51 -6.10 30.14
CA LEU A 54 -14.06 -5.72 31.49
C LEU A 54 -13.70 -4.24 31.71
N VAL A 55 -14.07 -3.33 30.82
CA VAL A 55 -13.91 -1.89 31.08
C VAL A 55 -15.30 -1.28 31.19
N TYR A 56 -15.66 -0.84 32.40
CA TYR A 56 -16.85 -0.01 32.63
C TYR A 56 -16.83 1.11 31.59
N PRO A 57 -17.89 1.28 30.77
CA PRO A 57 -17.84 2.28 29.73
C PRO A 57 -17.98 3.65 30.38
N ASP A 58 -16.88 4.39 30.43
CA ASP A 58 -16.84 5.80 30.78
C ASP A 58 -17.96 6.53 30.02
N PRO A 59 -18.93 7.18 30.70
CA PRO A 59 -20.04 7.86 30.07
C PRO A 59 -19.61 8.92 29.04
N GLY A 60 -18.36 9.40 29.13
CA GLY A 60 -17.79 10.38 28.19
C GLY A 60 -17.19 9.81 26.90
N ASN A 61 -16.96 8.50 26.80
CA ASN A 61 -16.09 7.92 25.74
C ASN A 61 -16.76 6.85 24.86
N ARG A 62 -18.08 6.66 24.97
CA ARG A 62 -18.83 5.57 24.28
C ARG A 62 -18.90 5.68 22.76
N TYR A 63 -18.48 6.80 22.18
CA TYR A 63 -18.56 7.05 20.74
C TYR A 63 -17.19 7.10 20.05
N ALA A 64 -16.08 7.23 20.77
CA ALA A 64 -14.80 7.58 20.15
C ALA A 64 -14.11 6.44 19.38
N ASP A 65 -14.52 5.18 19.59
CA ASP A 65 -13.76 4.01 19.12
C ASP A 65 -14.64 2.86 18.61
N SER A 66 -15.75 3.20 17.94
CA SER A 66 -16.48 2.18 17.19
C SER A 66 -15.75 1.83 15.90
N TRP A 67 -15.81 0.56 15.49
CA TRP A 67 -15.19 0.09 14.25
C TRP A 67 -15.62 0.93 13.04
N GLY A 68 -16.91 1.27 12.93
CA GLY A 68 -17.44 2.09 11.83
C GLY A 68 -16.85 3.51 11.78
N MET A 69 -16.52 4.11 12.93
CA MET A 69 -15.82 5.40 12.95
C MET A 69 -14.35 5.28 12.55
N ARG A 70 -13.68 4.19 12.94
CA ARG A 70 -12.31 3.91 12.48
C ARG A 70 -12.27 3.64 10.97
N ASP A 71 -13.23 2.88 10.45
CA ASP A 71 -13.40 2.64 9.02
C ASP A 71 -13.65 3.95 8.26
N GLY A 72 -14.59 4.79 8.73
CA GLY A 72 -14.83 6.10 8.15
C GLY A 72 -13.60 7.02 8.18
N ARG A 73 -12.82 7.00 9.26
CA ARG A 73 -11.57 7.76 9.37
C ARG A 73 -10.53 7.26 8.37
N ALA A 74 -10.33 5.94 8.29
CA ALA A 74 -9.42 5.33 7.32
C ALA A 74 -9.84 5.65 5.88
N HIS A 75 -11.12 5.51 5.57
CA HIS A 75 -11.70 5.84 4.27
C HIS A 75 -11.41 7.31 3.91
N GLY A 76 -11.71 8.24 4.82
CA GLY A 76 -11.46 9.67 4.62
C GLY A 76 -9.98 10.02 4.42
N ILE A 77 -9.07 9.35 5.13
CA ILE A 77 -7.63 9.50 4.92
C ILE A 77 -7.25 9.07 3.51
N ILE A 78 -7.73 7.92 3.03
CA ILE A 78 -7.40 7.42 1.68
C ILE A 78 -7.96 8.38 0.62
N VAL A 79 -9.25 8.72 0.69
CA VAL A 79 -9.92 9.59 -0.29
C VAL A 79 -9.25 10.96 -0.40
N ARG A 80 -8.81 11.55 0.72
CA ARG A 80 -8.15 12.88 0.72
C ARG A 80 -6.77 12.87 0.06
N HIS A 81 -6.19 11.70 -0.16
CA HIS A 81 -4.85 11.52 -0.72
C HIS A 81 -4.85 10.79 -2.07
N ILE A 82 -5.99 10.72 -2.76
CA ILE A 82 -6.06 10.23 -4.13
C ILE A 82 -6.66 11.31 -5.04
N ASP A 83 -6.31 11.29 -6.32
CA ASP A 83 -6.86 12.21 -7.32
C ASP A 83 -8.34 11.93 -7.59
N ASP A 84 -9.11 12.98 -7.92
CA ASP A 84 -10.56 12.91 -8.16
C ASP A 84 -10.93 11.84 -9.20
N ARG A 85 -10.08 11.60 -10.20
CA ARG A 85 -10.29 10.52 -11.16
C ARG A 85 -10.34 9.15 -10.49
N ILE A 86 -9.44 8.89 -9.54
CA ILE A 86 -9.35 7.62 -8.81
C ILE A 86 -10.51 7.52 -7.81
N VAL A 87 -10.89 8.64 -7.17
CA VAL A 87 -12.10 8.71 -6.33
C VAL A 87 -13.34 8.27 -7.14
N LEU A 88 -13.51 8.80 -8.35
CA LEU A 88 -14.64 8.44 -9.21
C LEU A 88 -14.62 6.96 -9.61
N GLN A 89 -13.45 6.39 -9.92
CA GLN A 89 -13.31 4.96 -10.25
C GLN A 89 -13.62 4.03 -9.08
N THR A 90 -13.38 4.49 -7.85
CA THR A 90 -13.52 3.69 -6.63
C THR A 90 -14.75 4.05 -5.79
N ALA A 91 -15.62 4.91 -6.30
CA ALA A 91 -16.77 5.50 -5.56
C ALA A 91 -17.76 4.46 -4.99
N HIS A 92 -17.82 3.25 -5.58
CA HIS A 92 -18.69 2.18 -5.12
C HIS A 92 -18.15 1.41 -3.90
N HIS A 93 -16.87 1.60 -3.54
CA HIS A 93 -16.25 0.94 -2.39
C HIS A 93 -16.47 1.74 -1.12
N THR A 94 -17.49 1.39 -0.34
CA THR A 94 -17.90 2.16 0.85
C THR A 94 -17.01 1.91 2.08
N THR A 95 -16.40 0.74 2.20
CA THR A 95 -15.48 0.42 3.31
C THR A 95 -14.04 0.81 2.96
N SER A 96 -13.26 1.23 3.95
CA SER A 96 -11.85 1.58 3.74
C SER A 96 -11.00 0.42 3.19
N LYS A 97 -11.29 -0.82 3.61
CA LYS A 97 -10.65 -2.03 3.10
C LYS A 97 -10.93 -2.23 1.61
N ALA A 98 -12.20 -2.24 1.20
CA ALA A 98 -12.56 -2.43 -0.20
C ALA A 98 -11.96 -1.32 -1.10
N LEU A 99 -11.92 -0.08 -0.61
CA LEU A 99 -11.28 1.04 -1.30
C LEU A 99 -9.77 0.80 -1.46
N TRP A 100 -9.09 0.38 -0.40
CA TRP A 100 -7.67 0.08 -0.43
C TRP A 100 -7.34 -1.06 -1.39
N ASP A 101 -8.07 -2.17 -1.29
CA ASP A 101 -7.86 -3.35 -2.14
C ASP A 101 -8.09 -3.01 -3.63
N ALA A 102 -9.09 -2.19 -3.96
CA ALA A 102 -9.34 -1.71 -5.32
C ALA A 102 -8.20 -0.81 -5.86
N ILE A 103 -7.69 0.11 -5.04
CA ILE A 103 -6.55 0.97 -5.43
C ILE A 103 -5.29 0.12 -5.66
N VAL A 104 -5.09 -0.90 -4.84
CA VAL A 104 -3.99 -1.86 -4.97
C VAL A 104 -4.11 -2.63 -6.28
N GLU A 105 -5.28 -3.18 -6.59
CA GLU A 105 -5.56 -3.87 -7.85
C GLU A 105 -5.31 -2.97 -9.08
N LEU A 106 -5.73 -1.70 -9.01
CA LEU A 106 -5.55 -0.72 -10.07
C LEU A 106 -4.08 -0.44 -10.43
N HIS A 107 -3.16 -0.51 -9.47
CA HIS A 107 -1.80 0.03 -9.64
C HIS A 107 -0.67 -0.98 -9.43
N GLU A 108 -0.88 -2.05 -8.65
CA GLU A 108 0.18 -3.01 -8.34
C GLU A 108 0.63 -3.80 -9.60
N ASN A 109 -0.27 -3.97 -10.57
CA ASN A 109 0.04 -4.58 -11.87
C ASN A 109 0.49 -3.58 -12.96
N VAL A 110 0.34 -2.27 -12.72
CA VAL A 110 0.59 -1.22 -13.71
C VAL A 110 1.90 -0.47 -13.47
N ASN A 111 2.47 -0.57 -12.26
CA ASN A 111 3.82 -0.05 -11.97
C ASN A 111 4.94 -0.95 -12.53
N THR A 112 4.76 -1.40 -13.78
CA THR A 112 5.74 -2.16 -14.55
C THR A 112 7.03 -1.37 -14.73
N GLY A 113 7.02 -0.04 -14.85
CA GLY A 113 8.25 0.74 -15.12
C GLY A 113 9.42 0.50 -14.16
N ILE A 114 9.17 0.58 -12.84
CA ILE A 114 10.22 0.33 -11.82
C ILE A 114 10.56 -1.16 -11.74
N ALA A 115 9.55 -2.05 -11.83
CA ALA A 115 9.76 -3.49 -11.78
C ALA A 115 10.53 -4.01 -13.01
N THR A 116 10.25 -3.46 -14.20
CA THR A 116 10.95 -3.67 -15.47
C THR A 116 12.37 -3.14 -15.37
N PHE A 117 12.58 -1.95 -14.80
CA PHE A 117 13.92 -1.41 -14.59
C PHE A 117 14.76 -2.30 -13.67
N TYR A 118 14.27 -2.68 -12.48
CA TYR A 118 15.00 -3.57 -11.58
C TYR A 118 15.19 -4.97 -12.17
N THR A 119 14.20 -5.54 -12.84
CA THR A 119 14.34 -6.84 -13.53
C THR A 119 15.41 -6.77 -14.62
N PHE A 120 15.51 -5.66 -15.36
CA PHE A 120 16.55 -5.44 -16.35
C PHE A 120 17.95 -5.29 -15.72
N VAL A 121 18.08 -4.50 -14.64
CA VAL A 121 19.33 -4.35 -13.89
C VAL A 121 19.79 -5.69 -13.32
N ASP A 122 18.89 -6.46 -12.70
CA ASP A 122 19.19 -7.78 -12.14
C ASP A 122 19.70 -8.76 -13.22
N MET A 123 19.18 -8.66 -14.44
CA MET A 123 19.66 -9.46 -15.58
C MET A 123 21.05 -9.02 -16.06
N MET A 124 21.35 -7.72 -16.05
CA MET A 124 22.66 -7.16 -16.44
C MET A 124 23.76 -7.50 -15.42
N ASP A 125 23.41 -7.53 -14.14
CA ASP A 125 24.32 -7.90 -13.05
C ASP A 125 24.48 -9.42 -12.88
N LEU A 126 23.65 -10.21 -13.58
CA LEU A 126 23.70 -11.67 -13.54
C LEU A 126 24.98 -12.18 -14.22
N ARG A 127 26.04 -12.39 -13.43
CA ARG A 127 27.26 -13.06 -13.88
C ARG A 127 27.24 -14.52 -13.51
N TRP A 128 27.70 -15.37 -14.42
CA TRP A 128 27.94 -16.77 -14.08
C TRP A 128 29.12 -16.85 -13.11
N ASP A 129 28.92 -17.60 -12.03
CA ASP A 129 29.89 -17.75 -10.93
C ASP A 129 30.98 -18.81 -11.21
N GLY A 130 30.91 -19.49 -12.35
CA GLY A 130 31.86 -20.53 -12.75
C GLY A 130 31.71 -21.85 -12.00
N THR A 131 30.81 -21.93 -11.01
CA THR A 131 30.67 -23.10 -10.12
C THR A 131 29.27 -23.71 -10.17
N SER A 132 28.24 -22.90 -10.42
CA SER A 132 26.87 -23.36 -10.67
C SER A 132 26.71 -23.96 -12.06
N ALA A 133 25.76 -24.89 -12.21
CA ALA A 133 25.46 -25.49 -13.50
C ALA A 133 24.98 -24.41 -14.49
N ILE A 134 25.58 -24.39 -15.68
CA ILE A 134 25.30 -23.37 -16.71
C ILE A 134 23.81 -23.30 -17.09
N ASP A 135 23.11 -24.43 -17.07
CA ASP A 135 21.68 -24.51 -17.35
C ASP A 135 20.83 -23.72 -16.35
N GLN A 136 21.24 -23.68 -15.08
CA GLN A 136 20.57 -22.87 -14.05
C GLN A 136 20.78 -21.37 -14.30
N HIS A 137 21.96 -20.98 -14.77
CA HIS A 137 22.25 -19.60 -15.13
C HIS A 137 21.43 -19.16 -16.36
N ILE A 138 21.35 -20.00 -17.39
CA ILE A 138 20.51 -19.79 -18.57
C ILE A 138 19.03 -19.71 -18.18
N ALA A 139 18.57 -20.56 -17.26
CA ALA A 139 17.19 -20.55 -16.78
C ALA A 139 16.84 -19.23 -16.07
N LYS A 140 17.75 -18.68 -15.25
CA LYS A 140 17.57 -17.37 -14.59
C LYS A 140 17.45 -16.24 -15.62
N LEU A 141 18.33 -16.20 -16.62
CA LEU A 141 18.27 -15.24 -17.73
C LEU A 141 16.96 -15.33 -18.52
N ARG A 142 16.52 -16.56 -18.85
CA ARG A 142 15.25 -16.79 -19.56
C ARG A 142 14.04 -16.35 -18.74
N SER A 143 14.03 -16.63 -17.44
CA SER A 143 12.95 -16.22 -16.53
C SER A 143 12.84 -14.69 -16.45
N GLY A 144 13.96 -13.98 -16.31
CA GLY A 144 13.98 -12.51 -16.35
C GLY A 144 13.46 -11.96 -17.68
N SER A 145 13.88 -12.53 -18.81
CA SER A 145 13.41 -12.13 -20.14
C SER A 145 11.90 -12.37 -20.35
N GLN A 146 11.38 -13.51 -19.88
CA GLN A 146 9.95 -13.80 -19.92
C GLN A 146 9.16 -12.81 -19.06
N LYS A 147 9.66 -12.49 -17.86
CA LYS A 147 9.07 -11.51 -16.96
C LYS A 147 8.99 -10.11 -17.60
N LEU A 148 10.07 -9.66 -18.25
CA LEU A 148 10.08 -8.40 -19.01
C LEU A 148 9.06 -8.41 -20.17
N THR A 149 8.86 -9.56 -20.82
CA THR A 149 7.90 -9.69 -21.93
C THR A 149 6.45 -9.65 -21.43
N GLN A 150 6.19 -10.18 -20.23
CA GLN A 150 4.87 -10.14 -19.60
C GLN A 150 4.52 -8.77 -19.00
N MET A 151 5.52 -7.93 -18.75
CA MET A 151 5.38 -6.56 -18.22
C MET A 151 5.18 -5.50 -19.31
N LYS A 152 5.00 -5.94 -20.56
CA LYS A 152 4.85 -5.11 -21.77
C LYS A 152 3.39 -4.90 -22.12
#